data_AF-A0A349J5H6-F1
#
_entry.id   AF-A0A349J5H6-F1
#
_cell.length_a   1.000
_cell.length_b   1.000
_cell.length_c   1.000
_cell.angle_alpha   90.00
_cell.angle_beta   90.00
_cell.angle_gamma   90.00
#
_symmetry.space_group_name_H-M   'P 1'
#
loop_
_entity.id
_entity.type
_entity.pdbx_description
1 polymer ?
#
loop_
_entity_poly.entity_id
_entity_poly.type
_entity_poly.pdbx_seq_one_letter_code
_entity_poly.pdbx_strand_id
1 'polypeptide(L)'
;MVPSGEYLTWGKEPVEPASSTRSTICLNGLWQFVPNADPDKLVQPEGGWGWMRVPGSWRNAGWPGAFYGVVAIGSAPSWKGFTKNNQVSAGWYQRPIRIPGAWAGKRVVLDLARVSTDATVFLDGQPAGQVGWPTGQVELSTLIKPGTEQSLRVLVLSTAGVKEFAQFMGTA
;
A
#
# COMPACT_ATOMS: atom_id res chain seq x y z
N MET A 1 5.03 3.89 -17.59
CA MET A 1 6.51 3.97 -17.55
C MET A 1 6.92 4.55 -16.20
N VAL A 2 8.10 4.17 -15.70
CA VAL A 2 8.68 4.73 -14.47
C VAL A 2 9.13 6.18 -14.77
N PRO A 3 8.91 7.16 -13.87
CA PRO A 3 9.32 8.54 -14.11
C PRO A 3 10.85 8.69 -14.21
N SER A 4 11.31 9.68 -14.98
CA SER A 4 12.74 9.96 -15.14
C SER A 4 13.40 10.26 -13.79
N GLY A 5 14.57 9.68 -13.53
CA GLY A 5 15.31 9.84 -12.28
C GLY A 5 14.85 8.93 -11.14
N GLU A 6 13.81 8.13 -11.35
CA GLU A 6 13.38 7.10 -10.39
C GLU A 6 13.85 5.70 -10.81
N TYR A 7 13.89 4.79 -9.85
CA TYR A 7 14.23 3.39 -10.08
C TYR A 7 13.28 2.46 -9.32
N LEU A 8 13.00 1.29 -9.90
CA LEU A 8 12.23 0.23 -9.25
C LEU A 8 13.18 -0.76 -8.57
N THR A 9 12.92 -1.03 -7.30
CA THR A 9 13.57 -2.09 -6.53
C THR A 9 12.77 -3.39 -6.50
N TRP A 10 11.58 -3.40 -7.11
CA TRP A 10 10.62 -4.49 -7.00
C TRP A 10 11.22 -5.86 -7.34
N GLY A 11 11.13 -6.78 -6.39
CA GLY A 11 11.63 -8.15 -6.51
C GLY A 11 13.15 -8.28 -6.34
N LYS A 12 13.86 -7.17 -6.14
CA LYS A 12 15.31 -7.10 -5.92
C LYS A 12 15.66 -6.62 -4.51
N GLU A 13 14.66 -6.41 -3.66
CA GLU A 13 14.89 -6.02 -2.28
C GLU A 13 15.71 -7.08 -1.53
N PRO A 14 16.70 -6.68 -0.73
CA PRO A 14 17.45 -7.62 0.08
C PRO A 14 16.56 -8.24 1.16
N VAL A 15 16.81 -9.51 1.47
CA VAL A 15 16.32 -10.15 2.68
C VAL A 15 17.31 -9.83 3.79
N GLU A 16 16.88 -9.00 4.74
CA GLU A 16 17.71 -8.54 5.86
C GLU A 16 17.44 -9.41 7.09
N PRO A 17 18.45 -10.07 7.68
CA PRO A 17 18.29 -10.76 8.95
C PRO A 17 18.02 -9.74 10.08
N ALA A 18 16.90 -9.88 10.78
CA ALA A 18 16.56 -9.07 11.94
C ALA A 18 16.89 -9.79 13.26
N SER A 19 16.89 -11.14 13.25
CA SER A 19 17.37 -12.00 14.33
C SER A 19 17.73 -13.38 13.78
N SER A 20 18.11 -14.32 14.65
CA SER A 20 18.33 -15.73 14.28
C SER A 20 17.08 -16.43 13.72
N THR A 21 15.88 -15.88 13.97
CA THR A 21 14.59 -16.47 13.59
C THR A 21 13.72 -15.55 12.74
N ARG A 22 14.17 -14.32 12.46
CA ARG A 22 13.40 -13.30 11.75
C ARG A 22 14.23 -12.65 10.66
N SER A 23 13.58 -12.43 9.52
CA SER A 23 14.12 -11.63 8.44
C SER A 23 13.06 -10.65 7.95
N THR A 24 13.50 -9.56 7.33
CA THR A 24 12.66 -8.47 6.85
C THR A 24 13.00 -8.15 5.41
N ILE A 25 12.00 -7.68 4.66
CA ILE A 25 12.18 -7.09 3.33
C ILE A 25 11.59 -5.69 3.42
N CYS A 26 12.40 -4.67 3.15
CA CYS A 26 11.93 -3.29 3.15
C CYS A 26 11.18 -2.98 1.85
N LEU A 27 9.89 -2.64 1.95
CA LEU A 27 9.06 -2.32 0.79
C LEU A 27 9.07 -0.83 0.41
N ASN A 28 9.97 -0.03 1.00
CA ASN A 28 10.15 1.37 0.63
C ASN A 28 10.63 1.52 -0.82
N GLY A 29 10.43 2.71 -1.38
CA GLY A 29 10.72 3.04 -2.76
C GLY A 29 9.47 3.46 -3.52
N LEU A 30 9.45 3.22 -4.82
CA LEU A 30 8.31 3.58 -5.66
C LEU A 30 7.14 2.61 -5.50
N TRP A 31 5.95 3.19 -5.38
CA TRP A 31 4.67 2.51 -5.46
C TRP A 31 3.82 3.17 -6.53
N GLN A 32 2.97 2.37 -7.19
CA GLN A 32 1.92 2.93 -8.00
C GLN A 32 0.83 3.50 -7.09
N PHE A 33 0.30 4.65 -7.46
CA PHE A 33 -0.71 5.37 -6.67
C PHE A 33 -1.87 5.83 -7.54
N VAL A 34 -3.09 5.77 -7.01
CA VAL A 34 -4.30 6.38 -7.60
C VAL A 34 -5.11 7.04 -6.49
N PRO A 35 -5.49 8.33 -6.63
CA PRO A 35 -6.43 8.96 -5.72
C PRO A 35 -7.77 8.21 -5.74
N ASN A 36 -8.34 7.97 -4.58
CA ASN A 36 -9.72 7.52 -4.47
C ASN A 36 -10.60 8.71 -4.09
N ALA A 37 -11.48 9.10 -5.01
CA ALA A 37 -12.38 10.24 -4.82
C ALA A 37 -13.57 9.91 -3.89
N ASP A 38 -13.84 8.61 -3.68
CA ASP A 38 -14.95 8.13 -2.87
C ASP A 38 -14.43 7.12 -1.83
N PRO A 39 -14.18 7.55 -0.58
CA PRO A 39 -13.55 6.72 0.44
C PRO A 39 -14.44 5.54 0.88
N ASP A 40 -15.76 5.63 0.68
CA ASP A 40 -16.70 4.55 0.97
C ASP A 40 -16.70 3.47 -0.13
N LYS A 41 -16.14 3.76 -1.31
CA LYS A 41 -16.02 2.79 -2.40
C LYS A 41 -14.67 2.09 -2.37
N LEU A 42 -14.72 0.83 -1.97
CA LEU A 42 -13.59 -0.12 -1.93
C LEU A 42 -13.29 -0.76 -3.30
N VAL A 43 -13.71 -0.12 -4.39
CA VAL A 43 -13.51 -0.63 -5.74
C VAL A 43 -12.03 -0.48 -6.08
N GLN A 44 -11.37 -1.62 -6.30
CA GLN A 44 -9.95 -1.63 -6.64
C GLN A 44 -9.74 -1.07 -8.06
N PRO A 45 -8.81 -0.13 -8.28
CA PRO A 45 -8.60 0.45 -9.60
C PRO A 45 -8.07 -0.56 -10.61
N GLU A 46 -8.61 -0.53 -11.83
CA GLU A 46 -8.13 -1.34 -12.95
C GLU A 46 -6.91 -0.72 -13.64
N GLY A 47 -6.72 0.60 -13.53
CA GLY A 47 -5.67 1.31 -14.26
C GLY A 47 -5.56 2.79 -13.92
N GLY A 48 -4.80 3.51 -14.75
CA GLY A 48 -4.63 4.97 -14.60
C GLY A 48 -3.73 5.39 -13.44
N TRP A 49 -2.83 4.50 -13.04
CA TRP A 49 -1.88 4.70 -11.95
C TRP A 49 -0.85 5.78 -12.26
N GLY A 50 -0.59 6.63 -11.26
CA GLY A 50 0.60 7.46 -11.17
C GLY A 50 1.65 6.79 -10.28
N TRP A 51 2.58 7.60 -9.78
CA TRP A 51 3.71 7.11 -8.99
C TRP A 51 3.90 7.93 -7.73
N MET A 52 4.19 7.24 -6.63
CA MET A 52 4.47 7.83 -5.34
C MET A 52 5.64 7.14 -4.64
N ARG A 53 6.48 7.93 -3.98
CA ARG A 53 7.51 7.43 -3.06
C ARG A 53 6.87 7.04 -1.73
N VAL A 54 7.29 5.89 -1.20
CA VAL A 54 6.98 5.41 0.14
C VAL A 54 8.30 5.25 0.90
N PRO A 55 8.49 5.92 2.06
CA PRO A 55 7.54 6.82 2.71
C PRO A 55 7.33 8.12 1.90
N GLY A 56 6.12 8.68 2.01
CA GLY A 56 5.74 9.93 1.34
C GLY A 56 4.27 10.25 1.51
N SER A 57 3.92 11.52 1.33
CA SER A 57 2.56 12.05 1.48
C SER A 57 1.99 12.47 0.13
N TRP A 58 0.76 12.06 -0.18
CA TRP A 58 0.03 12.62 -1.33
C TRP A 58 -0.52 14.02 -1.07
N ARG A 59 -0.59 14.43 0.20
CA ARG A 59 -0.86 15.81 0.59
C ARG A 59 0.44 16.60 0.53
N ASN A 60 0.38 17.80 -0.03
CA ASN A 60 1.45 18.76 0.18
C ASN A 60 1.44 19.13 1.66
N ALA A 61 2.41 18.62 2.42
CA ALA A 61 2.35 18.62 3.87
C ALA A 61 3.21 19.78 4.42
N GLY A 62 2.57 20.69 5.15
CA GLY A 62 3.26 21.71 5.95
C GLY A 62 3.72 21.21 7.33
N TRP A 63 3.72 19.89 7.57
CA TRP A 63 4.06 19.30 8.87
C TRP A 63 5.51 18.76 8.88
N PRO A 64 6.30 18.97 9.96
CA PRO A 64 7.71 18.55 10.00
C PRO A 64 7.92 17.05 9.74
N GLY A 65 8.75 16.72 8.75
CA GLY A 65 9.10 15.33 8.40
C GLY A 65 8.17 14.66 7.37
N ALA A 66 7.11 15.33 6.91
CA ALA A 66 6.32 14.86 5.78
C ALA A 66 6.87 15.45 4.47
N PHE A 67 7.20 14.57 3.51
CA PHE A 67 7.65 14.97 2.17
C PHE A 67 6.57 14.66 1.15
N TYR A 68 6.40 15.54 0.17
CA TYR A 68 5.51 15.29 -0.95
C TYR A 68 6.01 14.07 -1.75
N GLY A 69 5.18 13.03 -1.80
CA GLY A 69 5.55 11.73 -2.32
C GLY A 69 5.19 11.51 -3.78
N VAL A 70 4.22 12.25 -4.33
CA VAL A 70 3.76 12.04 -5.72
C VAL A 70 4.79 12.56 -6.70
N VAL A 71 5.33 11.65 -7.52
CA VAL A 71 6.39 11.94 -8.49
C VAL A 71 5.90 11.92 -9.93
N ALA A 72 4.74 11.29 -10.19
CA ALA A 72 4.04 11.41 -11.46
C ALA A 72 2.54 11.22 -11.30
N ILE A 73 1.77 12.03 -12.02
CA ILE A 73 0.30 11.93 -12.11
C ILE A 73 -0.05 10.83 -13.12
N GLY A 74 -1.06 10.02 -12.78
CA GLY A 74 -1.61 8.99 -13.66
C GLY A 74 -2.72 9.51 -14.57
N SER A 75 -3.41 8.60 -15.25
CA SER A 75 -4.49 8.92 -16.20
C SER A 75 -5.90 8.58 -15.72
N ALA A 76 -6.06 8.01 -14.52
CA ALA A 76 -7.38 7.73 -13.95
C ALA A 76 -8.19 9.04 -13.80
N PRO A 77 -9.53 9.01 -14.00
CA PRO A 77 -10.37 10.19 -13.84
C PRO A 77 -10.24 10.89 -12.48
N SER A 78 -9.94 10.14 -11.42
CA SER A 78 -9.74 10.65 -10.05
C SER A 78 -8.52 11.57 -9.90
N TRP A 79 -7.63 11.62 -10.89
CA TRP A 79 -6.54 12.60 -10.94
C TRP A 79 -7.02 14.01 -11.31
N LYS A 80 -8.20 14.16 -11.92
CA LYS A 80 -8.75 15.47 -12.27
C LYS A 80 -9.02 16.27 -11.00
N GLY A 81 -8.31 17.39 -10.84
CA GLY A 81 -8.44 18.25 -9.65
C GLY A 81 -7.63 17.79 -8.43
N PHE A 82 -6.86 16.70 -8.55
CA PHE A 82 -5.95 16.21 -7.50
C PHE A 82 -5.08 17.31 -6.89
N THR A 83 -4.47 18.14 -7.75
CA THR A 83 -3.58 19.24 -7.32
C THR A 83 -4.32 20.50 -6.87
N LYS A 84 -5.60 20.65 -7.20
CA LYS A 84 -6.35 21.91 -6.98
C LYS A 84 -6.93 22.02 -5.57
N ASN A 85 -7.32 20.89 -4.97
CA ASN A 85 -8.11 20.93 -3.74
C ASN A 85 -7.41 20.29 -2.53
N ASN A 86 -6.33 19.52 -2.68
CA ASN A 86 -5.67 18.79 -1.56
C ASN A 86 -6.64 17.94 -0.69
N GLN A 87 -7.86 17.69 -1.18
CA GLN A 87 -8.96 16.99 -0.50
C GLN A 87 -9.11 15.57 -1.05
N VAL A 88 -8.00 14.86 -1.20
CA VAL A 88 -8.03 13.43 -1.51
C VAL A 88 -8.22 12.70 -0.19
N SER A 89 -9.44 12.25 0.05
CA SER A 89 -9.84 11.59 1.30
C SER A 89 -9.32 10.16 1.39
N ALA A 90 -8.99 9.51 0.27
CA ALA A 90 -8.37 8.19 0.26
C ALA A 90 -7.45 7.99 -0.96
N GLY A 91 -6.57 7.00 -0.89
CA GLY A 91 -5.63 6.68 -1.96
C GLY A 91 -5.34 5.20 -2.04
N TRP A 92 -5.37 4.67 -3.26
CA TRP A 92 -4.93 3.32 -3.57
C TRP A 92 -3.44 3.30 -3.86
N TYR A 93 -2.78 2.31 -3.28
CA TYR A 93 -1.38 1.98 -3.51
C TYR A 93 -1.33 0.58 -4.08
N GLN A 94 -0.42 0.35 -5.04
CA GLN A 94 -0.11 -1.00 -5.46
C GLN A 94 1.37 -1.18 -5.81
N ARG A 95 1.84 -2.41 -5.64
CA ARG A 95 3.08 -2.90 -6.22
C ARG A 95 3.10 -4.43 -6.24
N PRO A 96 3.85 -5.05 -7.15
CA PRO A 96 4.23 -6.45 -7.00
C PRO A 96 5.19 -6.61 -5.81
N ILE A 97 5.04 -7.75 -5.14
CA ILE A 97 5.94 -8.25 -4.11
C ILE A 97 6.33 -9.70 -4.42
N ARG A 98 7.52 -10.10 -3.98
CA ARG A 98 8.01 -11.48 -4.11
C ARG A 98 8.47 -11.97 -2.75
N ILE A 99 7.64 -12.80 -2.11
CA ILE A 99 8.01 -13.44 -0.85
C ILE A 99 8.97 -14.60 -1.16
N PRO A 100 10.14 -14.72 -0.51
CA PRO A 100 11.10 -15.79 -0.79
C PRO A 100 10.49 -17.18 -0.60
N GLY A 101 10.81 -18.13 -1.47
CA GLY A 101 10.36 -19.53 -1.33
C GLY A 101 10.77 -20.16 0.00
N ALA A 102 11.92 -19.77 0.54
CA ALA A 102 12.42 -20.21 1.85
C ALA A 102 11.53 -19.77 3.04
N TRP A 103 10.55 -18.89 2.81
CA TRP A 103 9.57 -18.49 3.83
C TRP A 103 8.30 -19.34 3.81
N ALA A 104 8.22 -20.38 2.97
CA ALA A 104 7.12 -21.33 3.00
C ALA A 104 6.91 -21.93 4.40
N GLY A 105 5.65 -21.97 4.84
CA GLY A 105 5.25 -22.43 6.18
C GLY A 105 5.63 -21.51 7.34
N LYS A 106 6.24 -20.35 7.08
CA LYS A 106 6.53 -19.35 8.13
C LYS A 106 5.39 -18.35 8.27
N ARG A 107 5.31 -17.74 9.44
CA ARG A 107 4.45 -16.57 9.67
C ARG A 107 5.01 -15.36 8.95
N VAL A 108 4.21 -14.72 8.10
CA VAL A 108 4.59 -13.52 7.33
C VAL A 108 3.60 -12.40 7.64
N VAL A 109 4.13 -11.24 8.02
CA VAL A 109 3.36 -10.05 8.34
C VAL A 109 3.83 -8.87 7.49
N LEU A 110 2.90 -8.04 7.04
CA LEU A 110 3.18 -6.71 6.52
C LEU A 110 3.17 -5.74 7.70
N ASP A 111 4.31 -5.08 7.94
CA ASP A 111 4.46 -4.08 9.00
C ASP A 111 4.37 -2.67 8.41
N LEU A 112 3.36 -1.91 8.84
CA LEU A 112 3.16 -0.52 8.45
C LEU A 112 3.67 0.38 9.59
N ALA A 113 4.93 0.78 9.47
CA ALA A 113 5.61 1.63 10.47
C ALA A 113 4.99 3.02 10.64
N ARG A 114 4.21 3.48 9.65
CA ARG A 114 3.31 4.62 9.77
C ARG A 114 2.25 4.60 8.67
N VAL A 115 0.99 4.78 9.04
CA VAL A 115 -0.14 5.06 8.15
C VAL A 115 -0.89 6.29 8.67
N SER A 116 -1.53 7.06 7.79
CA SER A 116 -2.34 8.22 8.21
C SER A 116 -3.58 8.35 7.34
N THR A 117 -4.77 7.98 7.83
CA THR A 117 -5.14 7.39 9.14
C THR A 117 -5.23 5.87 9.11
N ASP A 118 -6.09 5.30 8.27
CA ASP A 118 -6.42 3.87 8.29
C ASP A 118 -6.06 3.20 6.97
N ALA A 119 -5.61 1.95 7.02
CA ALA A 119 -5.27 1.15 5.85
C ALA A 119 -6.08 -0.14 5.78
N THR A 120 -6.52 -0.50 4.57
CA THR A 120 -6.99 -1.86 4.24
C THR A 120 -6.03 -2.49 3.25
N VAL A 121 -5.57 -3.70 3.55
CA VAL A 121 -4.56 -4.43 2.77
C VAL A 121 -5.22 -5.55 1.99
N PHE A 122 -4.78 -5.73 0.74
CA PHE A 122 -5.21 -6.80 -0.15
C PHE A 122 -4.00 -7.47 -0.80
N LEU A 123 -4.07 -8.79 -0.98
CA LEU A 123 -3.06 -9.57 -1.71
C LEU A 123 -3.73 -10.36 -2.83
N ASP A 124 -3.26 -10.19 -4.06
CA ASP A 124 -3.90 -10.74 -5.28
C ASP A 124 -5.41 -10.43 -5.35
N GLY A 125 -5.80 -9.26 -4.87
CA GLY A 125 -7.19 -8.80 -4.82
C GLY A 125 -8.00 -9.31 -3.62
N GLN A 126 -7.49 -10.27 -2.83
CA GLN A 126 -8.17 -10.78 -1.64
C GLN A 126 -7.92 -9.89 -0.41
N PRO A 127 -8.94 -9.56 0.40
CA PRO A 127 -8.75 -8.81 1.65
C PRO A 127 -7.85 -9.58 2.62
N ALA A 128 -6.83 -8.91 3.17
CA ALA A 128 -5.88 -9.49 4.10
C ALA A 128 -6.05 -8.97 5.54
N GLY A 129 -6.49 -7.71 5.70
CA GLY A 129 -6.72 -7.12 7.01
C GLY A 129 -6.67 -5.59 7.00
N GLN A 130 -6.79 -5.00 8.19
CA GLN A 130 -6.83 -3.55 8.38
C GLN A 130 -5.83 -3.10 9.45
N VAL A 131 -5.37 -1.85 9.33
CA VAL A 131 -4.51 -1.18 10.31
C VAL A 131 -5.07 0.21 10.56
N GLY A 132 -5.23 0.56 11.84
CA GLY A 132 -5.56 1.92 12.26
C GLY A 132 -4.32 2.78 12.52
N TRP A 133 -4.51 4.08 12.58
CA TRP A 133 -3.45 5.04 12.91
C TRP A 133 -2.84 4.75 14.30
N PRO A 134 -1.51 4.94 14.49
CA PRO A 134 -0.51 5.34 13.50
C PRO A 134 0.22 4.18 12.84
N THR A 135 0.17 2.97 13.41
CA THR A 135 1.02 1.84 13.04
C THR A 135 0.29 0.53 13.22
N GLY A 136 0.67 -0.51 12.50
CA GLY A 136 0.18 -1.86 12.76
C GLY A 136 0.65 -2.89 11.76
N GLN A 137 0.21 -4.13 11.97
CA GLN A 137 0.60 -5.28 11.19
C GLN A 137 -0.62 -5.99 10.61
N VAL A 138 -0.48 -6.46 9.36
CA VAL A 138 -1.44 -7.38 8.74
C VAL A 138 -0.75 -8.72 8.51
N GLU A 139 -1.36 -9.79 8.98
CA GLU A 139 -0.87 -11.14 8.74
C GLU A 139 -1.23 -11.61 7.33
N LEU A 140 -0.24 -12.07 6.57
CA LEU A 140 -0.39 -12.53 5.19
C LEU A 140 -0.19 -14.04 5.03
N SER A 141 0.15 -14.74 6.13
CA SER A 141 0.64 -16.14 6.13
C SER A 141 -0.22 -17.10 5.30
N THR A 142 -1.54 -16.93 5.29
CA THR A 142 -2.49 -17.81 4.58
C THR A 142 -2.73 -17.42 3.12
N LEU A 143 -2.33 -16.21 2.71
CA LEU A 143 -2.57 -15.66 1.36
C LEU A 143 -1.32 -15.68 0.49
N ILE A 144 -0.13 -15.79 1.09
CA ILE A 144 1.12 -15.78 0.35
C ILE A 144 1.29 -17.03 -0.51
N LYS A 145 1.97 -16.83 -1.63
CA LYS A 145 2.47 -17.85 -2.55
C LYS A 145 3.99 -17.68 -2.60
N PRO A 146 4.73 -18.31 -1.67
CA PRO A 146 6.19 -18.17 -1.60
C PRO A 146 6.87 -18.55 -2.92
N GLY A 147 7.84 -17.75 -3.34
CA GLY A 147 8.59 -17.95 -4.58
C GLY A 147 7.90 -17.43 -5.84
N THR A 148 6.68 -16.89 -5.74
CA THR A 148 5.99 -16.25 -6.87
C THR A 148 5.82 -14.75 -6.63
N GLU A 149 5.57 -14.02 -7.71
CA GLU A 149 5.14 -12.62 -7.62
C GLU A 149 3.66 -12.57 -7.24
N GLN A 150 3.29 -11.63 -6.36
CA GLN A 150 1.91 -11.34 -5.97
C GLN A 150 1.66 -9.85 -5.95
N SER A 151 0.43 -9.42 -6.22
CA SER A 151 0.04 -8.01 -6.23
C SER A 151 -0.41 -7.58 -4.85
N LEU A 152 0.39 -6.75 -4.19
CA LEU A 152 0.03 -6.10 -2.93
C LEU A 152 -0.70 -4.78 -3.23
N ARG A 153 -1.88 -4.60 -2.65
CA ARG A 153 -2.64 -3.34 -2.71
C ARG A 153 -2.96 -2.86 -1.31
N VAL A 154 -2.91 -1.54 -1.12
CA VAL A 154 -3.28 -0.89 0.14
C VAL A 154 -4.18 0.29 -0.18
N LEU A 155 -5.37 0.32 0.40
CA LEU A 155 -6.23 1.51 0.42
C LEU A 155 -5.94 2.25 1.71
N VAL A 156 -5.56 3.53 1.61
CA VAL A 156 -5.32 4.39 2.78
C VAL A 156 -6.35 5.51 2.81
N LEU A 157 -7.02 5.72 3.95
CA LEU A 157 -7.95 6.82 4.22
C LEU A 157 -7.19 7.98 4.88
N SER A 158 -7.56 9.23 4.65
CA SER A 158 -6.93 10.44 5.26
C SER A 158 -7.84 11.25 6.18
N THR A 159 -9.05 10.72 6.40
CA THR A 159 -10.01 11.16 7.41
C THR A 159 -10.34 9.94 8.25
N ALA A 160 -10.51 10.11 9.56
CA ALA A 160 -11.03 9.05 10.44
C ALA A 160 -12.48 8.74 10.03
N GLY A 161 -12.64 7.92 9.01
CA GLY A 161 -13.91 7.43 8.50
C GLY A 161 -14.05 6.00 8.99
N VAL A 162 -14.62 5.85 10.19
CA VAL A 162 -15.00 4.56 10.74
C VAL A 162 -15.91 3.86 9.74
N LYS A 163 -15.47 2.71 9.24
CA LYS A 163 -16.34 1.58 8.89
C LYS A 163 -15.48 0.31 8.92
N GLU A 164 -15.77 -0.53 9.90
CA GLU A 164 -15.31 -1.90 9.93
C GLU A 164 -15.64 -2.58 8.60
N PHE A 165 -14.72 -3.40 8.10
CA PHE A 165 -15.03 -4.41 7.08
C PHE A 165 -15.90 -5.53 7.67
N ALA A 166 -17.04 -5.17 8.27
CA ALA A 166 -18.05 -6.10 8.72
C ALA A 166 -18.96 -6.47 7.53
N GLN A 167 -18.45 -7.30 6.62
CA GLN A 167 -19.20 -8.25 5.76
C GLN A 167 -18.35 -8.71 4.57
N PHE A 168 -17.35 -9.57 4.80
CA PHE A 168 -16.90 -10.53 3.75
C PHE A 168 -16.53 -11.90 4.34
N MET A 169 -17.10 -12.23 5.51
CA MET A 169 -17.22 -13.60 5.98
C MET A 169 -18.70 -13.94 5.84
N GLY A 170 -19.10 -14.38 4.65
CA GLY A 170 -20.38 -15.04 4.48
C GLY A 170 -20.44 -16.18 5.49
N THR A 171 -21.45 -16.14 6.35
CA THR A 171 -21.88 -17.30 7.10
C THR A 171 -22.09 -18.44 6.10
N ALA A 172 -21.34 -19.52 6.30
CA ALA A 172 -21.62 -20.80 5.67
C ALA A 172 -23.03 -21.30 6.04
#